data_AF-A0A183CP24-F1
#
_entry.id   AF-A0A183CP24-F1
#
_cell.length_a   1.000
_cell.length_b   1.000
_cell.length_c   1.000
_cell.angle_alpha   90.00
_cell.angle_beta   90.00
_cell.angle_gamma   90.00
#
_symmetry.space_group_name_H-M   'P 1'
#
loop_
_entity.id
_entity.type
_entity.pdbx_description
1 polymer ?
#
loop_
_entity_poly.entity_id
_entity_poly.type
_entity_poly.pdbx_seq_one_letter_code
_entity_poly.pdbx_strand_id
1 'polypeptide(L)'
;MPKANSSAGRIKHLLDTGNGADVHFLLLAAHKLILMAASDVFEAMFPFDARNRDPSEETKPVEVPDVEVGAFKAMLSFIYVDDTRFLGEEDFARRCLAYIDQNADALILSEAFLQIGQKLLCEILDRDELMISEEIAIWNAALRWADEKCRQNGEECSAANRRAMLGPALFKIRFPLISQEDFSENIVPSGVLTDTEKLSIVLHLHYSRPDRALPEPYQLQFPTNGRAGTKSEYRSVLAERPIPKENIGIFYYEATILEKNDFVSIGLATKQMPLDGCVGLYEGSYGYQSNGIFVGLAVKGCSHVNGRPYIRGKPEFGEDDVVGCGVNLSTGQIIYTKNGQRLGD
;
A
#
# COMPACT_ATOMS: atom_id res chain seq x y z
N MET A 1 -35.35 32.05 -10.43
CA MET A 1 -35.62 30.60 -10.48
C MET A 1 -36.77 30.27 -9.53
N PRO A 2 -37.63 29.28 -9.83
CA PRO A 2 -38.70 28.86 -8.93
C PRO A 2 -38.12 28.27 -7.63
N LYS A 3 -38.77 28.54 -6.49
CA LYS A 3 -38.37 28.01 -5.18
C LYS A 3 -38.56 26.49 -5.17
N ALA A 4 -37.58 25.75 -4.64
CA ALA A 4 -37.64 24.29 -4.57
C ALA A 4 -38.81 23.79 -3.69
N ASN A 5 -39.34 22.62 -4.05
CA ASN A 5 -40.56 22.06 -3.44
C ASN A 5 -40.30 21.33 -2.12
N SER A 6 -39.05 20.96 -1.80
CA SER A 6 -38.67 20.31 -0.54
C SER A 6 -37.91 21.25 0.39
N SER A 7 -37.98 20.98 1.70
CA SER A 7 -37.21 21.70 2.73
C SER A 7 -35.70 21.65 2.45
N ALA A 8 -35.16 20.46 2.15
CA ALA A 8 -33.76 20.28 1.75
C ALA A 8 -33.41 21.07 0.48
N GLY A 9 -34.28 21.07 -0.54
CA GLY A 9 -34.05 21.84 -1.77
C GLY A 9 -34.03 23.35 -1.56
N ARG A 10 -34.80 23.86 -0.58
CA ARG A 10 -34.80 25.28 -0.22
C ARG A 10 -33.53 25.68 0.53
N ILE A 11 -33.04 24.82 1.43
CA ILE A 11 -31.78 25.07 2.16
C ILE A 11 -30.58 24.99 1.21
N LYS A 12 -30.56 24.02 0.29
CA LYS A 12 -29.57 23.93 -0.80
C LYS A 12 -29.50 25.22 -1.64
N HIS A 13 -30.66 25.75 -2.02
CA HIS A 13 -30.74 27.00 -2.77
C HIS A 13 -30.10 28.18 -2.01
N LEU A 14 -30.19 28.24 -0.67
CA LEU A 14 -29.53 29.29 0.10
C LEU A 14 -28.01 29.20 -0.01
N LEU A 15 -27.44 27.99 0.07
CA LEU A 15 -26.00 27.79 -0.12
C LEU A 15 -25.57 28.14 -1.55
N ASP A 16 -26.30 27.65 -2.56
CA ASP A 16 -25.95 27.84 -3.98
C ASP A 16 -26.03 29.30 -4.43
N THR A 17 -26.98 30.07 -3.87
CA THR A 17 -27.18 31.48 -4.25
C THR A 17 -26.49 32.48 -3.32
N GLY A 18 -26.06 32.04 -2.13
CA GLY A 18 -25.52 32.92 -1.09
C GLY A 18 -26.52 33.95 -0.57
N ASN A 19 -27.81 33.79 -0.86
CA ASN A 19 -28.81 34.79 -0.55
C ASN A 19 -29.07 34.87 0.97
N GLY A 20 -28.68 36.00 1.58
CA GLY A 20 -28.76 36.20 3.03
C GLY A 20 -27.53 35.73 3.80
N ALA A 21 -26.42 35.43 3.10
CA ALA A 21 -25.16 35.05 3.73
C ALA A 21 -24.60 36.18 4.60
N ASP A 22 -24.15 35.82 5.80
CA ASP A 22 -23.58 36.72 6.82
C ASP A 22 -22.13 36.36 7.17
N VAL A 23 -21.55 35.37 6.47
CA VAL A 23 -20.15 34.98 6.56
C VAL A 23 -19.64 34.48 5.21
N HIS A 24 -18.35 34.70 4.95
CA HIS A 24 -17.66 34.18 3.79
C HIS A 24 -16.41 33.42 4.23
N PHE A 25 -16.21 32.21 3.70
CA PHE A 25 -15.00 31.40 3.91
C PHE A 25 -14.34 31.15 2.57
N LEU A 26 -13.08 31.52 2.38
CA LEU A 26 -12.39 31.25 1.09
C LEU A 26 -13.22 31.72 -0.14
N LEU A 27 -13.90 32.86 -0.03
CA LEU A 27 -14.86 33.40 -1.03
C LEU A 27 -16.18 32.62 -1.22
N LEU A 28 -16.47 31.63 -0.37
CA LEU A 28 -17.74 30.90 -0.33
C LEU A 28 -18.69 31.54 0.68
N ALA A 29 -19.88 31.96 0.21
CA ALA A 29 -20.93 32.54 1.03
C ALA A 29 -21.64 31.47 1.89
N ALA A 30 -21.83 31.76 3.18
CA ALA A 30 -22.53 30.87 4.12
C ALA A 30 -23.29 31.65 5.19
N HIS A 31 -24.01 30.92 6.04
CA HIS A 31 -24.93 31.43 7.06
C HIS A 31 -24.51 30.94 8.45
N LYS A 32 -24.11 31.86 9.34
CA LYS A 32 -23.61 31.56 10.68
C LYS A 32 -24.60 30.73 11.49
N LEU A 33 -25.90 31.06 11.41
CA LEU A 33 -26.93 30.34 12.16
C LEU A 33 -26.98 28.85 11.81
N ILE A 34 -26.88 28.50 10.52
CA ILE A 34 -26.89 27.11 10.05
C ILE A 34 -25.61 26.39 10.52
N LEU A 35 -24.47 27.07 10.42
CA LEU A 35 -23.18 26.51 10.81
C LEU A 35 -23.07 26.27 12.33
N MET A 36 -23.52 27.22 13.16
CA MET A 36 -23.55 27.06 14.62
C MET A 36 -24.48 25.92 15.05
N ALA A 37 -25.66 25.82 14.43
CA ALA A 37 -26.61 24.75 14.75
C ALA A 37 -26.09 23.34 14.40
N ALA A 38 -25.14 23.24 13.48
CA ALA A 38 -24.59 21.98 12.99
C ALA A 38 -23.21 21.63 13.58
N SER A 39 -22.55 22.56 14.27
CA SER A 39 -21.17 22.36 14.75
C SER A 39 -20.79 23.23 15.93
N ASP A 40 -20.38 22.58 17.01
CA ASP A 40 -19.84 23.21 18.22
C ASP A 40 -18.59 24.08 17.93
N VAL A 41 -17.83 23.75 16.89
CA VAL A 41 -16.67 24.56 16.46
C VAL A 41 -17.12 25.93 15.97
N PHE A 42 -18.15 25.97 15.12
CA PHE A 42 -18.71 27.23 14.62
C PHE A 42 -19.48 27.98 15.71
N GLU A 43 -20.14 27.25 16.62
CA GLU A 43 -20.79 27.83 17.79
C GLU A 43 -19.79 28.52 18.73
N ALA A 44 -18.57 28.00 18.88
CA ALA A 44 -17.51 28.65 19.63
C ALA A 44 -16.87 29.83 18.84
N MET A 45 -16.66 29.65 17.53
CA MET A 45 -15.90 30.59 16.69
C MET A 45 -16.60 31.94 16.50
N PHE A 46 -17.88 31.97 16.09
CA PHE A 46 -18.51 33.23 15.71
C PHE A 46 -18.79 34.18 16.89
N PRO A 47 -19.22 33.71 18.08
CA PRO A 47 -19.36 34.59 19.24
C PRO A 47 -18.02 35.14 19.73
N PHE A 48 -16.94 34.34 19.61
CA PHE A 48 -15.59 34.80 19.92
C PHE A 48 -15.16 35.92 18.96
N ASP A 49 -15.33 35.71 17.64
CA ASP A 49 -15.01 36.72 16.63
C ASP A 49 -15.85 37.99 16.82
N ALA A 50 -17.15 37.86 17.09
CA ALA A 50 -18.03 39.02 17.29
C ALA A 50 -17.66 39.86 18.52
N ARG A 51 -17.11 39.24 19.58
CA ARG A 51 -16.67 39.94 20.80
C ARG A 51 -15.32 40.63 20.63
N ASN A 52 -14.45 40.07 19.80
CA ASN A 52 -13.07 40.54 19.62
C ASN A 52 -12.91 41.45 18.39
N ARG A 53 -13.97 41.64 17.61
CA ARG A 53 -13.97 42.47 16.40
C ARG A 53 -14.20 43.95 16.71
N ASP A 54 -13.44 44.80 16.04
CA ASP A 54 -13.68 46.24 16.02
C ASP A 54 -14.97 46.55 15.23
N PRO A 55 -15.95 47.29 15.79
CA PRO A 55 -17.19 47.64 15.11
C PRO A 55 -17.01 48.41 13.79
N SER A 56 -15.84 49.01 13.57
CA SER A 56 -15.51 49.78 12.36
C SER A 56 -14.91 48.94 11.22
N GLU A 57 -14.55 47.67 11.45
CA GLU A 57 -13.96 46.81 10.42
C GLU A 57 -15.02 46.11 9.56
N GLU A 58 -14.85 46.14 8.24
CA GLU A 58 -15.63 45.34 7.29
C GLU A 58 -15.48 43.84 7.55
N THR A 59 -16.49 43.07 7.14
CA THR A 59 -16.55 41.62 7.37
C THR A 59 -15.55 40.93 6.44
N LYS A 60 -14.33 40.73 6.92
CA LYS A 60 -13.29 40.02 6.17
C LYS A 60 -13.70 38.55 6.00
N PRO A 61 -13.39 37.92 4.85
CA PRO A 61 -13.53 36.48 4.70
C PRO A 61 -12.71 35.75 5.76
N VAL A 62 -13.28 34.69 6.34
CA VAL A 62 -12.55 33.82 7.26
C VAL A 62 -11.61 32.95 6.42
N GLU A 63 -10.31 33.09 6.65
CA GLU A 63 -9.28 32.27 6.01
C GLU A 63 -9.11 30.97 6.78
N VAL A 64 -9.03 29.86 6.04
CA VAL A 64 -8.77 28.53 6.59
C VAL A 64 -7.54 27.99 5.84
N PRO A 65 -6.32 28.23 6.36
CA PRO A 65 -5.08 28.04 5.60
C PRO A 65 -4.81 26.57 5.23
N ASP A 66 -5.32 25.63 6.02
CA ASP A 66 -5.03 24.20 5.89
C ASP A 66 -6.13 23.40 5.16
N VAL A 67 -7.01 24.06 4.41
CA VAL A 67 -8.12 23.38 3.71
C VAL A 67 -8.20 23.74 2.23
N GLU A 68 -8.37 22.71 1.40
CA GLU A 68 -8.67 22.90 -0.02
C GLU A 68 -10.10 23.44 -0.19
N VAL A 69 -10.29 24.44 -1.06
CA VAL A 69 -11.61 25.05 -1.35
C VAL A 69 -12.66 23.99 -1.71
N GLY A 70 -12.27 22.95 -2.45
CA GLY A 70 -13.15 21.84 -2.81
C GLY A 70 -13.63 21.04 -1.61
N ALA A 71 -12.73 20.71 -0.68
CA ALA A 71 -13.06 20.00 0.55
C ALA A 71 -13.98 20.83 1.46
N PHE A 72 -13.70 22.13 1.59
CA PHE A 72 -14.53 23.03 2.39
C PHE A 72 -15.94 23.20 1.80
N LYS A 73 -16.06 23.30 0.47
CA LYS A 73 -17.36 23.35 -0.22
C LYS A 73 -18.18 22.06 -0.01
N ALA A 74 -17.53 20.91 0.04
CA ALA A 74 -18.18 19.64 0.33
C ALA A 74 -18.68 19.58 1.78
N MET A 75 -17.87 20.04 2.74
CA MET A 75 -18.29 20.16 4.14
C MET A 75 -19.52 21.09 4.29
N LEU A 76 -19.52 22.26 3.64
CA LEU A 76 -20.69 23.15 3.64
C LEU A 76 -21.92 22.48 3.05
N SER A 77 -21.76 21.72 1.96
CA SER A 77 -22.86 20.99 1.34
C SER A 77 -23.42 19.92 2.28
N PHE A 78 -22.56 19.20 2.99
CA PHE A 78 -22.95 18.25 4.02
C PHE A 78 -23.74 18.93 5.15
N ILE A 79 -23.21 20.02 5.72
CA ILE A 79 -23.87 20.77 6.81
C ILE A 79 -25.27 21.27 6.41
N TYR A 80 -25.47 21.67 5.15
CA TYR A 80 -26.73 22.30 4.72
C TYR A 80 -27.84 21.31 4.42
N VAL A 81 -27.50 20.14 3.90
CA VAL A 81 -28.50 19.23 3.32
C VAL A 81 -28.22 17.75 3.57
N ASP A 82 -27.26 17.43 4.44
CA ASP A 82 -26.73 16.06 4.64
C ASP A 82 -26.40 15.39 3.29
N ASP A 83 -26.00 16.20 2.30
CA ASP A 83 -25.88 15.80 0.90
C ASP A 83 -24.41 15.75 0.49
N THR A 84 -23.86 14.54 0.48
CA THR A 84 -22.50 14.28 0.00
C THR A 84 -22.39 14.19 -1.51
N ARG A 85 -23.50 14.21 -2.27
CA ARG A 85 -23.53 13.95 -3.72
C ARG A 85 -22.77 14.96 -4.58
N PHE A 86 -22.32 16.09 -4.02
CA PHE A 86 -21.43 17.05 -4.69
C PHE A 86 -19.98 16.61 -4.74
N LEU A 87 -19.59 15.71 -3.85
CA LEU A 87 -18.54 14.78 -4.16
C LEU A 87 -19.27 13.67 -4.90
N GLY A 88 -18.96 13.37 -6.18
CA GLY A 88 -19.50 12.13 -6.76
C GLY A 88 -19.22 11.03 -5.74
N GLU A 89 -20.24 10.39 -5.18
CA GLU A 89 -20.03 9.49 -4.02
C GLU A 89 -19.00 8.41 -4.35
N GLU A 90 -18.97 8.00 -5.62
CA GLU A 90 -17.93 7.17 -6.22
C GLU A 90 -16.54 7.84 -6.24
N ASP A 91 -16.44 9.12 -6.59
CA ASP A 91 -15.17 9.85 -6.63
C ASP A 91 -14.58 10.12 -5.24
N PHE A 92 -15.41 10.38 -4.22
CA PHE A 92 -14.93 10.50 -2.84
C PHE A 92 -14.50 9.16 -2.29
N ALA A 93 -15.35 8.14 -2.40
CA ALA A 93 -15.01 6.79 -1.95
C ALA A 93 -13.73 6.30 -2.65
N ARG A 94 -13.60 6.53 -3.96
CA ARG A 94 -12.39 6.21 -4.73
C ARG A 94 -11.16 6.98 -4.26
N ARG A 95 -11.28 8.27 -3.93
CA ARG A 95 -10.16 9.05 -3.37
C ARG A 95 -9.77 8.57 -1.97
N CYS A 96 -10.74 8.23 -1.12
CA CYS A 96 -10.50 7.66 0.20
C CYS A 96 -9.82 6.29 0.12
N LEU A 97 -10.29 5.42 -0.79
CA LEU A 97 -9.66 4.12 -1.04
C LEU A 97 -8.26 4.28 -1.61
N ALA A 98 -8.04 5.20 -2.55
CA ALA A 98 -6.71 5.49 -3.07
C ALA A 98 -5.75 6.04 -1.99
N TYR A 99 -6.27 6.80 -1.02
CA TYR A 99 -5.50 7.24 0.14
C TYR A 99 -5.17 6.08 1.09
N ILE A 100 -6.15 5.21 1.35
CA ILE A 100 -5.96 3.97 2.12
C ILE A 100 -4.88 3.10 1.47
N ASP A 101 -4.94 2.93 0.15
CA ASP A 101 -3.96 2.16 -0.61
C ASP A 101 -2.56 2.69 -0.39
N GLN A 102 -2.34 3.99 -0.57
CA GLN A 102 -1.03 4.62 -0.44
C GLN A 102 -0.46 4.63 0.99
N ASN A 103 -1.33 4.54 1.99
CA ASN A 103 -0.97 4.66 3.40
C ASN A 103 -1.26 3.38 4.20
N ALA A 104 -1.37 2.22 3.52
CA ALA A 104 -1.87 1.00 4.15
C ALA A 104 -1.02 0.57 5.35
N ASP A 105 0.32 0.61 5.26
CA ASP A 105 1.23 0.27 6.37
C ASP A 105 0.93 1.06 7.65
N ALA A 106 0.72 2.36 7.53
CA ALA A 106 0.40 3.22 8.67
C ALA A 106 -1.04 2.97 9.16
N LEU A 107 -1.98 2.76 8.24
CA LEU A 107 -3.38 2.53 8.55
C LEU A 107 -3.55 1.25 9.38
N ILE A 108 -2.96 0.13 8.98
CA ILE A 108 -3.13 -1.16 9.65
C ILE A 108 -2.53 -1.19 11.07
N LEU A 109 -1.60 -0.27 11.36
CA LEU A 109 -1.02 -0.10 12.69
C LEU A 109 -1.89 0.78 13.60
N SER A 110 -2.73 1.65 13.02
CA SER A 110 -3.53 2.63 13.76
C SER A 110 -4.65 2.04 14.61
N GLU A 111 -5.02 2.73 15.69
CA GLU A 111 -6.19 2.39 16.52
C GLU A 111 -7.51 2.58 15.78
N ALA A 112 -7.56 3.52 14.82
CA ALA A 112 -8.75 3.78 14.00
C ALA A 112 -9.12 2.54 13.17
N PHE A 113 -8.13 1.78 12.70
CA PHE A 113 -8.35 0.52 11.98
C PHE A 113 -9.11 -0.51 12.84
N LEU A 114 -8.86 -0.59 14.14
CA LEU A 114 -9.53 -1.55 15.03
C LEU A 114 -11.03 -1.26 15.19
N GLN A 115 -11.44 -0.02 14.94
CA GLN A 115 -12.83 0.41 15.10
C GLN A 115 -13.70 0.13 13.86
N ILE A 116 -13.11 -0.18 12.70
CA ILE A 116 -13.86 -0.39 11.46
C ILE A 116 -14.78 -1.63 11.54
N GLY A 117 -15.86 -1.62 10.76
CA GLY A 117 -16.75 -2.77 10.62
C GLY A 117 -16.19 -3.86 9.68
N GLN A 118 -16.65 -5.10 9.84
CA GLN A 118 -16.19 -6.25 9.05
C GLN A 118 -16.36 -6.05 7.53
N LYS A 119 -17.44 -5.38 7.11
CA LYS A 119 -17.67 -5.07 5.69
C LYS A 119 -16.55 -4.22 5.10
N LEU A 120 -16.17 -3.15 5.80
CA LEU A 120 -15.08 -2.27 5.36
C LEU A 120 -13.73 -3.00 5.42
N LEU A 121 -13.51 -3.85 6.44
CA LEU A 121 -12.34 -4.72 6.48
C LEU A 121 -12.26 -5.60 5.22
N CYS A 122 -13.35 -6.28 4.85
CA CYS A 122 -13.39 -7.06 3.61
C CYS A 122 -13.05 -6.21 2.38
N GLU A 123 -13.63 -5.02 2.27
CA GLU A 123 -13.38 -4.11 1.14
C GLU A 123 -11.91 -3.71 1.04
N ILE A 124 -11.24 -3.43 2.17
CA ILE A 124 -9.81 -3.10 2.21
C ILE A 124 -8.96 -4.32 1.82
N LEU A 125 -9.24 -5.49 2.40
CA LEU A 125 -8.46 -6.70 2.16
C LEU A 125 -8.60 -7.24 0.73
N ASP A 126 -9.69 -6.93 0.03
CA ASP A 126 -9.92 -7.33 -1.36
C ASP A 126 -9.11 -6.52 -2.38
N ARG A 127 -8.52 -5.38 -1.97
CA ARG A 127 -7.84 -4.45 -2.90
C ARG A 127 -6.48 -4.97 -3.33
N ASP A 128 -6.27 -5.09 -4.63
CA ASP A 128 -4.94 -5.38 -5.20
C ASP A 128 -3.99 -4.19 -5.10
N GLU A 129 -4.52 -2.97 -5.00
CA GLU A 129 -3.75 -1.73 -4.96
C GLU A 129 -3.20 -1.38 -3.56
N LEU A 130 -3.57 -2.14 -2.53
CA LEU A 130 -3.17 -1.85 -1.15
C LEU A 130 -1.65 -1.88 -1.02
N MET A 131 -1.04 -0.74 -0.69
CA MET A 131 0.41 -0.59 -0.64
C MET A 131 0.97 -1.01 0.72
N ILE A 132 1.27 -2.29 0.84
CA ILE A 132 1.78 -2.92 2.05
C ILE A 132 3.10 -3.64 1.76
N SER A 133 3.99 -3.69 2.75
CA SER A 133 5.29 -4.35 2.62
C SER A 133 5.16 -5.86 2.43
N GLU A 134 4.42 -6.54 3.31
CA GLU A 134 4.28 -8.01 3.32
C GLU A 134 2.88 -8.46 3.76
N GLU A 135 2.40 -9.60 3.22
CA GLU A 135 1.08 -10.15 3.58
C GLU A 135 0.99 -10.57 5.05
N ILE A 136 2.12 -10.83 5.72
CA ILE A 136 2.14 -11.11 7.16
C ILE A 136 1.66 -9.90 7.99
N ALA A 137 1.91 -8.66 7.54
CA ALA A 137 1.45 -7.46 8.21
C ALA A 137 -0.09 -7.36 8.16
N ILE A 138 -0.70 -7.77 7.05
CA ILE A 138 -2.16 -7.86 6.91
C ILE A 138 -2.73 -8.87 7.89
N TRP A 139 -2.12 -10.06 7.98
CA TRP A 139 -2.55 -11.07 8.95
C TRP A 139 -2.50 -10.54 10.39
N ASN A 140 -1.39 -9.94 10.78
CA ASN A 140 -1.21 -9.40 12.13
C ASN A 140 -2.25 -8.31 12.45
N ALA A 141 -2.56 -7.45 11.49
CA ALA A 141 -3.58 -6.42 11.63
C ALA A 141 -4.99 -7.01 11.73
N ALA A 142 -5.32 -8.01 10.90
CA ALA A 142 -6.59 -8.70 10.95
C ALA A 142 -6.79 -9.43 12.29
N LEU A 143 -5.73 -10.06 12.82
CA LEU A 143 -5.76 -10.73 14.12
C LEU A 143 -5.97 -9.73 15.27
N ARG A 144 -5.27 -8.59 15.25
CA ARG A 144 -5.49 -7.48 16.20
C ARG A 144 -6.92 -6.95 16.15
N TRP A 145 -7.45 -6.76 14.94
CA TRP A 145 -8.84 -6.34 14.74
C TRP A 145 -9.82 -7.37 15.32
N ALA A 146 -9.59 -8.67 15.08
CA ALA A 146 -10.43 -9.74 15.60
C ALA A 146 -10.41 -9.81 17.14
N ASP A 147 -9.22 -9.67 17.74
CA ASP A 147 -9.06 -9.58 19.19
C ASP A 147 -9.86 -8.42 19.78
N GLU A 148 -9.80 -7.24 19.15
CA GLU A 148 -10.57 -6.08 19.61
C GLU A 148 -12.08 -6.30 19.48
N LYS A 149 -12.55 -6.92 18.38
CA LYS A 149 -13.97 -7.27 18.24
C LYS A 149 -14.43 -8.31 19.26
N CYS A 150 -13.60 -9.30 19.60
CA CYS A 150 -13.89 -10.22 20.70
C CYS A 150 -14.06 -9.45 22.03
N ARG A 151 -13.15 -8.53 22.36
CA ARG A 151 -13.22 -7.72 23.59
C ARG A 151 -14.47 -6.84 23.63
N GLN A 152 -14.81 -6.19 22.51
CA GLN A 152 -16.02 -5.36 22.39
C GLN A 152 -17.30 -6.17 22.62
N ASN A 153 -17.30 -7.45 22.26
CA ASN A 153 -18.41 -8.37 22.49
C ASN A 153 -18.37 -9.06 23.87
N GLY A 154 -17.36 -8.77 24.71
CA GLY A 154 -17.19 -9.41 26.02
C GLY A 154 -16.73 -10.88 25.93
N GLU A 155 -16.16 -11.28 24.81
CA GLU A 155 -15.69 -12.64 24.54
C GLU A 155 -14.17 -12.76 24.77
N GLU A 156 -13.71 -13.97 25.14
CA GLU A 156 -12.29 -14.28 25.14
C GLU A 156 -11.73 -14.27 23.72
N CYS A 157 -10.49 -13.80 23.56
CA CYS A 157 -9.74 -13.84 22.30
C CYS A 157 -9.27 -15.28 21.96
N SER A 158 -10.20 -16.23 21.87
CA SER A 158 -9.92 -17.61 21.50
C SER A 158 -9.79 -17.74 19.97
N ALA A 159 -9.14 -18.81 19.49
CA ALA A 159 -9.02 -19.07 18.06
C ALA A 159 -10.38 -19.18 17.34
N ALA A 160 -11.36 -19.80 18.01
CA ALA A 160 -12.72 -19.93 17.48
C ALA A 160 -13.43 -18.58 17.36
N ASN A 161 -13.33 -17.73 18.38
CA ASN A 161 -13.97 -16.41 18.37
C ASN A 161 -13.31 -15.49 17.37
N ARG A 162 -11.96 -15.48 17.27
CA ARG A 162 -11.22 -14.73 16.24
C ARG A 162 -11.67 -15.13 14.84
N ARG A 163 -11.78 -16.44 14.57
CA ARG A 163 -12.27 -16.94 13.28
C ARG A 163 -13.70 -16.46 13.00
N ALA A 164 -14.58 -16.50 14.00
CA ALA A 164 -15.95 -16.03 13.88
C ALA A 164 -16.02 -14.51 13.61
N MET A 165 -15.22 -13.70 14.31
CA MET A 165 -15.13 -12.25 14.10
C MET A 165 -14.59 -11.91 12.72
N LEU A 166 -13.55 -12.60 12.24
CA LEU A 166 -13.00 -12.40 10.90
C LEU A 166 -14.01 -12.79 9.82
N GLY A 167 -14.69 -13.92 9.97
CA GLY A 167 -15.71 -14.40 9.04
C GLY A 167 -15.24 -14.34 7.58
N PRO A 168 -15.94 -13.64 6.67
CA PRO A 168 -15.55 -13.55 5.26
C PRO A 168 -14.20 -12.85 5.03
N ALA A 169 -13.75 -11.98 5.96
CA ALA A 169 -12.47 -11.26 5.81
C ALA A 169 -11.27 -12.22 5.85
N LEU A 170 -11.38 -13.35 6.56
CA LEU A 170 -10.32 -14.37 6.63
C LEU A 170 -9.94 -14.88 5.24
N PHE A 171 -10.91 -15.08 4.36
CA PHE A 171 -10.73 -15.62 3.02
C PHE A 171 -10.23 -14.58 2.01
N LYS A 172 -10.05 -13.33 2.43
CA LYS A 172 -9.42 -12.26 1.63
C LYS A 172 -7.92 -12.13 1.88
N ILE A 173 -7.40 -12.81 2.91
CA ILE A 173 -5.97 -12.83 3.24
C ILE A 173 -5.23 -13.81 2.32
N ARG A 174 -4.07 -13.40 1.80
CA ARG A 174 -3.32 -14.15 0.79
C ARG A 174 -2.25 -15.02 1.45
N PHE A 175 -2.69 -15.98 2.28
CA PHE A 175 -1.77 -16.89 2.98
C PHE A 175 -0.70 -17.58 2.11
N PRO A 176 -0.96 -17.95 0.84
CA PRO A 176 0.07 -18.50 -0.05
C PRO A 176 1.24 -17.54 -0.36
N LEU A 177 1.10 -16.25 -0.06
CA LEU A 177 2.13 -15.24 -0.26
C LEU A 177 2.86 -14.87 1.04
N ILE A 178 2.46 -15.46 2.17
CA ILE A 178 3.19 -15.35 3.43
C ILE A 178 4.38 -16.32 3.40
N SER A 179 5.52 -15.90 3.94
CA SER A 179 6.72 -16.73 4.00
C SER A 179 6.44 -18.04 4.76
N GLN A 180 7.15 -19.12 4.41
CA GLN A 180 6.98 -20.40 5.10
C GLN A 180 7.36 -20.31 6.60
N GLU A 181 8.34 -19.46 6.92
CA GLU A 181 8.78 -19.16 8.28
C GLU A 181 7.65 -18.51 9.07
N ASP A 182 7.11 -17.38 8.59
CA ASP A 182 5.99 -16.69 9.23
C ASP A 182 4.73 -17.55 9.30
N PHE A 183 4.47 -18.34 8.26
CA PHE A 183 3.34 -19.25 8.25
C PHE A 183 3.43 -20.25 9.41
N SER A 184 4.62 -20.81 9.63
CA SER A 184 4.84 -21.84 10.66
C SER A 184 4.92 -21.25 12.07
N GLU A 185 5.53 -20.09 12.23
CA GLU A 185 5.76 -19.47 13.54
C GLU A 185 4.58 -18.63 14.03
N ASN A 186 3.85 -17.97 13.11
CA ASN A 186 2.81 -17.01 13.47
C ASN A 186 1.40 -17.50 13.10
N ILE A 187 1.22 -18.09 11.92
CA ILE A 187 -0.13 -18.47 11.43
C ILE A 187 -0.59 -19.80 12.04
N VAL A 188 0.21 -20.86 11.95
CA VAL A 188 -0.16 -22.20 12.43
C VAL A 188 -0.50 -22.20 13.93
N PRO A 189 0.31 -21.58 14.82
CA PRO A 189 0.03 -21.58 16.26
C PRO A 189 -1.20 -20.77 16.66
N SER A 190 -1.67 -19.85 15.81
CA SER A 190 -2.87 -19.04 16.10
C SER A 190 -4.14 -19.87 16.25
N GLY A 191 -4.19 -21.07 15.65
CA GLY A 191 -5.34 -21.97 15.65
C GLY A 191 -6.55 -21.50 14.84
N VAL A 192 -6.46 -20.33 14.17
CA VAL A 192 -7.58 -19.73 13.42
C VAL A 192 -7.88 -20.49 12.13
N LEU A 193 -6.85 -21.00 11.46
CA LEU A 193 -6.99 -21.87 10.28
C LEU A 193 -7.29 -23.31 10.69
N THR A 194 -8.15 -23.97 9.93
CA THR A 194 -8.41 -25.40 10.03
C THR A 194 -7.24 -26.21 9.45
N ASP A 195 -7.13 -27.48 9.82
CA ASP A 195 -6.04 -28.33 9.32
C ASP A 195 -6.16 -28.58 7.80
N THR A 196 -7.38 -28.65 7.27
CA THR A 196 -7.61 -28.73 5.82
C THR A 196 -7.12 -27.48 5.09
N GLU A 197 -7.39 -26.29 5.65
CA GLU A 197 -6.92 -25.01 5.08
C GLU A 197 -5.38 -24.94 5.11
N LYS A 198 -4.75 -25.27 6.24
CA LYS A 198 -3.28 -25.33 6.37
C LYS A 198 -2.68 -26.27 5.33
N LEU A 199 -3.23 -27.48 5.21
CA LEU A 199 -2.77 -28.47 4.23
C LEU A 199 -2.98 -27.97 2.79
N SER A 200 -4.09 -27.31 2.48
CA SER A 200 -4.34 -26.77 1.13
C SER A 200 -3.29 -25.72 0.73
N ILE A 201 -2.90 -24.84 1.66
CA ILE A 201 -1.88 -23.80 1.45
C ILE A 201 -0.50 -24.46 1.23
N VAL A 202 -0.11 -25.38 2.13
CA VAL A 202 1.16 -26.10 2.04
C VAL A 202 1.25 -26.92 0.75
N LEU A 203 0.17 -27.62 0.37
CA LEU A 203 0.11 -28.38 -0.87
C LEU A 203 0.24 -27.47 -2.10
N HIS A 204 -0.40 -26.31 -2.10
CA HIS A 204 -0.26 -25.33 -3.17
C HIS A 204 1.21 -24.89 -3.34
N LEU A 205 1.89 -24.56 -2.25
CA LEU A 205 3.29 -24.11 -2.27
C LEU A 205 4.27 -25.20 -2.75
N HIS A 206 4.01 -26.48 -2.43
CA HIS A 206 4.92 -27.58 -2.80
C HIS A 206 4.60 -28.26 -4.14
N TYR A 207 3.34 -28.31 -4.55
CA TYR A 207 2.89 -29.12 -5.70
C TYR A 207 2.48 -28.29 -6.93
N SER A 208 2.79 -26.99 -6.96
CA SER A 208 2.53 -26.07 -8.09
C SER A 208 3.10 -26.57 -9.43
N ARG A 209 2.39 -27.51 -10.06
CA ARG A 209 2.44 -27.78 -11.50
C ARG A 209 1.25 -27.02 -12.12
N PRO A 210 1.47 -26.17 -13.13
CA PRO A 210 0.43 -25.30 -13.68
C PRO A 210 -0.79 -26.05 -14.25
N ASP A 211 -0.68 -27.36 -14.54
CA ASP A 211 -1.73 -28.15 -15.20
C ASP A 211 -2.56 -29.06 -14.28
N ARG A 212 -2.46 -28.98 -12.95
CA ARG A 212 -3.30 -29.79 -12.05
C ARG A 212 -3.89 -28.98 -10.91
N ALA A 213 -5.21 -28.86 -10.93
CA ALA A 213 -5.98 -28.46 -9.75
C ALA A 213 -5.72 -29.43 -8.59
N LEU A 214 -5.68 -28.89 -7.37
CA LEU A 214 -5.57 -29.72 -6.16
C LEU A 214 -6.78 -30.67 -6.07
N PRO A 215 -6.58 -31.93 -5.68
CA PRO A 215 -7.69 -32.87 -5.51
C PRO A 215 -8.60 -32.40 -4.37
N GLU A 216 -9.92 -32.59 -4.53
CA GLU A 216 -10.86 -32.58 -3.40
C GLU A 216 -10.35 -33.54 -2.33
N PRO A 217 -10.17 -33.14 -1.05
CA PRO A 217 -10.79 -32.00 -0.34
C PRO A 217 -9.90 -30.74 -0.16
N TYR A 218 -8.75 -30.64 -0.83
CA TYR A 218 -7.74 -29.61 -0.56
C TYR A 218 -7.79 -28.44 -1.54
N GLN A 219 -8.99 -28.07 -2.01
CA GLN A 219 -9.12 -26.89 -2.84
C GLN A 219 -8.65 -25.65 -2.08
N LEU A 220 -7.78 -24.87 -2.72
CA LEU A 220 -7.28 -23.64 -2.14
C LEU A 220 -8.37 -22.58 -2.17
N GLN A 221 -8.73 -22.06 -0.99
CA GLN A 221 -9.78 -21.05 -0.81
C GLN A 221 -9.22 -19.63 -0.69
N PHE A 222 -7.90 -19.46 -0.68
CA PHE A 222 -7.23 -18.19 -0.47
C PHE A 222 -6.66 -17.64 -1.77
N PRO A 223 -6.64 -16.31 -1.96
CA PRO A 223 -6.06 -15.69 -3.15
C PRO A 223 -4.56 -15.98 -3.27
N THR A 224 -4.08 -16.09 -4.51
CA THR A 224 -2.67 -16.40 -4.84
C THR A 224 -1.99 -15.29 -5.64
N ASN A 225 -2.75 -14.30 -6.12
CA ASN A 225 -2.24 -13.13 -6.81
C ASN A 225 -1.59 -12.16 -5.82
N GLY A 226 -0.41 -11.62 -6.15
CA GLY A 226 0.23 -10.56 -5.36
C GLY A 226 -0.52 -9.24 -5.43
N ARG A 227 -0.35 -8.37 -4.42
CA ARG A 227 -0.85 -7.00 -4.46
C ARG A 227 0.04 -6.16 -5.37
N ALA A 228 -0.57 -5.47 -6.33
CA ALA A 228 0.11 -4.54 -7.23
C ALA A 228 0.76 -3.38 -6.46
N GLY A 229 0.22 -3.04 -5.29
CA GLY A 229 0.69 -1.96 -4.45
C GLY A 229 1.93 -2.25 -3.60
N THR A 230 2.51 -3.47 -3.62
CA THR A 230 3.70 -3.75 -2.81
C THR A 230 4.74 -2.65 -3.02
N LYS A 231 4.97 -1.83 -1.99
CA LYS A 231 6.09 -0.89 -1.99
C LYS A 231 7.31 -1.78 -2.07
N SER A 232 7.85 -1.90 -3.27
CA SER A 232 9.26 -2.10 -3.37
C SER A 232 9.87 -0.80 -2.85
N GLU A 233 10.25 -0.80 -1.57
CA GLU A 233 11.01 0.28 -0.93
C GLU A 233 12.37 0.50 -1.62
N TYR A 234 12.75 -0.44 -2.47
CA TYR A 234 13.92 -0.34 -3.32
C TYR A 234 13.80 0.82 -4.30
N ARG A 235 14.92 1.51 -4.46
CA ARG A 235 15.15 2.51 -5.49
C ARG A 235 16.37 2.10 -6.28
N SER A 236 16.24 2.04 -7.59
CA SER A 236 17.35 1.80 -8.50
C SER A 236 17.77 3.09 -9.17
N VAL A 237 19.07 3.21 -9.43
CA VAL A 237 19.65 4.24 -10.29
C VAL A 237 20.34 3.57 -11.46
N LEU A 238 20.34 4.24 -12.62
CA LEU A 238 21.05 3.79 -13.80
C LEU A 238 22.29 4.67 -14.02
N ALA A 239 23.32 4.08 -14.63
CA ALA A 239 24.47 4.85 -15.09
C ALA A 239 24.04 5.92 -16.12
N GLU A 240 24.67 7.08 -16.08
CA GLU A 240 24.37 8.21 -16.97
C GLU A 240 24.51 7.84 -18.46
N ARG A 241 25.41 6.91 -18.79
CA ARG A 241 25.71 6.49 -20.16
C ARG A 241 25.45 5.00 -20.34
N PRO A 242 24.84 4.59 -21.47
CA PRO A 242 24.62 3.18 -21.77
C PRO A 242 25.94 2.47 -22.08
N ILE A 243 25.93 1.14 -21.98
CA ILE A 243 27.04 0.28 -22.38
C ILE A 243 27.35 0.52 -23.88
N PRO A 244 28.60 0.90 -24.23
CA PRO A 244 28.98 1.12 -25.63
C PRO A 244 28.83 -0.16 -26.47
N LYS A 245 28.18 -0.05 -27.63
CA LYS A 245 27.95 -1.19 -28.54
C LYS A 245 29.07 -1.42 -29.56
N GLU A 246 30.01 -0.48 -29.65
CA GLU A 246 31.01 -0.43 -30.73
C GLU A 246 32.27 -1.28 -30.44
N ASN A 247 32.46 -1.71 -29.19
CA ASN A 247 33.59 -2.56 -28.80
C ASN A 247 33.16 -4.01 -28.57
N ILE A 248 33.75 -4.95 -29.31
CA ILE A 248 33.48 -6.40 -29.25
C ILE A 248 34.24 -7.03 -28.05
N GLY A 249 34.07 -6.47 -26.85
CA GLY A 249 34.83 -6.82 -25.66
C GLY A 249 33.97 -7.08 -24.43
N ILE A 250 34.62 -7.07 -23.26
CA ILE A 250 33.94 -7.11 -21.96
C ILE A 250 33.70 -5.68 -21.51
N PHE A 251 32.45 -5.32 -21.25
CA PHE A 251 32.13 -4.14 -20.46
C PHE A 251 32.12 -4.53 -18.99
N TYR A 252 32.82 -3.78 -18.15
CA TYR A 252 32.97 -4.08 -16.73
C TYR A 252 33.08 -2.80 -15.93
N TYR A 253 32.45 -2.77 -14.75
CA TYR A 253 32.56 -1.71 -13.77
C TYR A 253 32.60 -2.29 -12.37
N GLU A 254 33.10 -1.50 -11.42
CA GLU A 254 33.12 -1.83 -10.00
C GLU A 254 32.44 -0.73 -9.20
N ALA A 255 31.77 -1.13 -8.13
CA ALA A 255 31.19 -0.22 -7.15
C ALA A 255 31.71 -0.59 -5.76
N THR A 256 32.28 0.40 -5.07
CA THR A 256 32.67 0.28 -3.67
C THR A 256 31.47 0.63 -2.79
N ILE A 257 31.16 -0.25 -1.85
CA ILE A 257 30.08 -0.02 -0.88
C ILE A 257 30.63 0.83 0.26
N LEU A 258 30.27 2.11 0.29
CA LEU A 258 30.74 3.04 1.33
C LEU A 258 29.95 2.91 2.64
N GLU A 259 28.66 2.61 2.55
CA GLU A 259 27.77 2.45 3.69
C GLU A 259 26.61 1.54 3.27
N LYS A 260 26.19 0.63 4.15
CA LYS A 260 25.09 -0.30 3.89
C LYS A 260 24.18 -0.43 5.10
N ASN A 261 23.10 0.35 5.11
CA ASN A 261 22.05 0.27 6.14
C ASN A 261 20.98 -0.79 5.84
N ASP A 262 20.88 -1.22 4.58
CA ASP A 262 19.86 -2.18 4.14
C ASP A 262 20.37 -3.01 2.94
N PHE A 263 19.47 -3.64 2.21
CA PHE A 263 19.73 -4.50 1.07
C PHE A 263 20.18 -3.72 -0.18
N VAL A 264 21.19 -4.24 -0.87
CA VAL A 264 21.77 -3.63 -2.07
C VAL A 264 21.85 -4.66 -3.19
N SER A 265 21.57 -4.25 -4.42
CA SER A 265 21.74 -5.07 -5.63
C SER A 265 22.53 -4.29 -6.68
N ILE A 266 23.56 -4.91 -7.25
CA ILE A 266 24.43 -4.33 -8.29
C ILE A 266 24.30 -5.16 -9.56
N GLY A 267 24.16 -4.52 -10.72
CA GLY A 267 23.75 -5.26 -11.90
C GLY A 267 23.72 -4.52 -13.22
N LEU A 268 23.12 -5.16 -14.21
CA LEU A 268 22.88 -4.64 -15.55
C LEU A 268 21.38 -4.55 -15.79
N ALA A 269 20.95 -3.51 -16.48
CA ALA A 269 19.54 -3.28 -16.77
C ALA A 269 19.36 -2.65 -18.16
N THR A 270 18.19 -2.87 -18.74
CA THR A 270 17.73 -2.11 -19.91
C THR A 270 17.21 -0.75 -19.48
N LYS A 271 17.13 0.20 -20.42
CA LYS A 271 16.58 1.55 -20.16
C LYS A 271 15.11 1.52 -19.73
N GLN A 272 14.40 0.45 -20.06
CA GLN A 272 12.99 0.26 -19.77
C GLN A 272 12.73 -0.29 -18.36
N MET A 273 13.78 -0.64 -17.59
CA MET A 273 13.62 -1.14 -16.24
C MET A 273 12.99 -0.07 -15.34
N PRO A 274 11.89 -0.38 -14.62
CA PRO A 274 11.36 0.49 -13.57
C PRO A 274 12.40 0.76 -12.48
N LEU A 275 12.40 1.98 -11.92
CA LEU A 275 13.36 2.41 -10.89
C LEU A 275 12.82 2.27 -9.45
N ASP A 276 11.58 1.83 -9.32
CA ASP A 276 10.91 1.55 -8.05
C ASP A 276 11.18 0.12 -7.56
N GLY A 277 12.15 -0.59 -8.13
CA GLY A 277 12.58 -1.90 -7.64
C GLY A 277 14.03 -2.24 -7.88
N CYS A 278 14.48 -3.35 -7.29
CA CYS A 278 15.87 -3.79 -7.38
C CYS A 278 16.24 -4.30 -8.78
N VAL A 279 17.45 -3.94 -9.23
CA VAL A 279 18.06 -4.54 -10.42
C VAL A 279 18.16 -6.07 -10.27
N GLY A 280 17.76 -6.79 -11.32
CA GLY A 280 17.64 -8.25 -11.33
C GLY A 280 16.20 -8.74 -11.24
N LEU A 281 15.26 -7.96 -10.70
CA LEU A 281 13.87 -8.39 -10.54
C LEU A 281 13.02 -8.28 -11.83
N TYR A 282 13.37 -7.37 -12.75
CA TYR A 282 12.59 -7.09 -13.96
C TYR A 282 13.18 -7.68 -15.24
N GLU A 283 12.36 -8.12 -16.19
CA GLU A 283 12.82 -8.65 -17.47
C GLU A 283 13.88 -7.78 -18.16
N GLY A 284 14.96 -8.40 -18.65
CA GLY A 284 16.11 -7.69 -19.20
C GLY A 284 17.07 -7.08 -18.17
N SER A 285 16.83 -7.29 -16.86
CA SER A 285 17.76 -6.92 -15.80
C SER A 285 18.38 -8.14 -15.11
N TYR A 286 19.58 -7.96 -14.58
CA TYR A 286 20.41 -8.96 -13.94
C TYR A 286 21.10 -8.34 -12.74
N GLY A 287 21.05 -8.97 -11.57
CA GLY A 287 21.61 -8.40 -10.35
C GLY A 287 22.37 -9.41 -9.50
N TYR A 288 23.37 -8.91 -8.78
CA TYR A 288 24.03 -9.56 -7.65
C TYR A 288 23.61 -8.83 -6.37
N GLN A 289 22.87 -9.56 -5.55
CA GLN A 289 22.25 -9.08 -4.32
C GLN A 289 23.20 -9.28 -3.12
N SER A 290 23.13 -8.36 -2.16
CA SER A 290 24.01 -8.35 -0.98
C SER A 290 23.92 -9.60 -0.11
N ASN A 291 22.80 -10.33 -0.18
CA ASN A 291 22.58 -11.63 0.49
C ASN A 291 23.13 -12.83 -0.30
N GLY A 292 24.02 -12.63 -1.27
CA GLY A 292 24.69 -13.73 -1.96
C GLY A 292 23.83 -14.41 -3.04
N ILE A 293 22.90 -13.69 -3.65
CA ILE A 293 22.01 -14.21 -4.69
C ILE A 293 22.28 -13.50 -6.02
N PHE A 294 22.47 -14.28 -7.09
CA PHE A 294 22.40 -13.77 -8.45
C PHE A 294 20.97 -13.95 -8.98
N VAL A 295 20.39 -12.91 -9.59
CA VAL A 295 19.03 -12.93 -10.14
C VAL A 295 19.06 -12.51 -11.61
N GLY A 296 18.20 -13.12 -12.43
CA GLY A 296 18.09 -12.89 -13.87
C GLY A 296 18.99 -13.81 -14.71
N LEU A 297 19.90 -14.59 -14.08
CA LEU A 297 20.75 -15.55 -14.77
C LEU A 297 20.11 -16.95 -14.82
N ALA A 298 19.63 -17.33 -16.01
CA ALA A 298 19.17 -18.69 -16.27
C ALA A 298 20.36 -19.62 -16.50
N VAL A 299 20.61 -20.53 -15.56
CA VAL A 299 21.56 -21.65 -15.71
C VAL A 299 20.85 -22.98 -15.49
N LYS A 300 21.40 -24.09 -16.02
CA LYS A 300 20.80 -25.41 -15.86
C LYS A 300 20.71 -25.77 -14.37
N GLY A 301 19.49 -25.97 -13.86
CA GLY A 301 19.23 -26.28 -12.46
C GLY A 301 19.03 -25.07 -11.54
N CYS A 302 18.92 -23.84 -12.08
CA CYS A 302 18.57 -22.66 -11.29
C CYS A 302 17.12 -22.71 -10.78
N SER A 303 16.92 -22.15 -9.60
CA SER A 303 15.58 -21.98 -9.01
C SER A 303 14.91 -20.73 -9.57
N HIS A 304 13.57 -20.68 -9.49
CA HIS A 304 12.79 -19.56 -9.99
C HIS A 304 11.93 -18.98 -8.87
N VAL A 305 11.90 -17.65 -8.75
CA VAL A 305 10.95 -16.90 -7.89
C VAL A 305 10.20 -15.96 -8.81
N ASN A 306 8.86 -16.00 -8.79
CA ASN A 306 8.00 -15.19 -9.66
C ASN A 306 8.38 -15.25 -11.15
N GLY A 307 8.79 -16.43 -11.63
CA GLY A 307 9.24 -16.64 -13.01
C GLY A 307 10.65 -16.14 -13.33
N ARG A 308 11.37 -15.53 -12.38
CA ARG A 308 12.74 -15.03 -12.57
C ARG A 308 13.77 -16.03 -12.04
N PRO A 309 14.79 -16.40 -12.82
CA PRO A 309 15.80 -17.37 -12.40
C PRO A 309 16.76 -16.74 -11.39
N TYR A 310 17.19 -17.51 -10.39
CA TYR A 310 18.18 -17.09 -9.41
C TYR A 310 19.13 -18.22 -8.99
N ILE A 311 20.31 -17.83 -8.49
CA ILE A 311 21.37 -18.70 -8.01
C ILE A 311 21.78 -18.23 -6.61
N ARG A 312 21.66 -19.11 -5.60
CA ARG A 312 22.08 -18.84 -4.21
C ARG A 312 23.50 -19.32 -3.94
N GLY A 313 24.02 -19.00 -2.76
CA GLY A 313 25.31 -19.52 -2.27
C GLY A 313 26.52 -18.78 -2.84
N LYS A 314 26.32 -17.56 -3.35
CA LYS A 314 27.41 -16.64 -3.66
C LYS A 314 27.83 -15.92 -2.39
N PRO A 315 29.07 -15.42 -2.30
CA PRO A 315 29.48 -14.61 -1.15
C PRO A 315 28.51 -13.45 -0.92
N GLU A 316 28.19 -13.16 0.32
CA GLU A 316 27.48 -11.93 0.69
C GLU A 316 28.44 -10.74 0.57
N PHE A 317 27.92 -9.52 0.47
CA PHE A 317 28.75 -8.30 0.48
C PHE A 317 28.12 -7.19 1.32
N GLY A 318 28.98 -6.36 1.91
CA GLY A 318 28.61 -5.28 2.82
C GLY A 318 29.48 -4.04 2.67
N GLU A 319 29.51 -3.22 3.72
CA GLU A 319 30.40 -2.06 3.82
C GLU A 319 31.86 -2.46 3.55
N ASP A 320 32.60 -1.57 2.89
CA ASP A 320 33.98 -1.73 2.44
C ASP A 320 34.24 -2.77 1.34
N ASP A 321 33.24 -3.56 0.93
CA ASP A 321 33.39 -4.48 -0.19
C ASP A 321 33.35 -3.75 -1.54
N VAL A 322 34.13 -4.26 -2.51
CA VAL A 322 34.10 -3.85 -3.91
C VAL A 322 33.38 -4.92 -4.72
N VAL A 323 32.26 -4.55 -5.35
CA VAL A 323 31.46 -5.46 -6.17
C VAL A 323 31.59 -5.05 -7.63
N GLY A 324 32.07 -5.99 -8.46
CA GLY A 324 32.16 -5.77 -9.89
C GLY A 324 31.05 -6.46 -10.65
N CYS A 325 30.62 -5.82 -11.74
CA CYS A 325 29.62 -6.32 -12.66
C CYS A 325 30.03 -6.04 -14.11
N GLY A 326 29.85 -7.03 -14.98
CA GLY A 326 30.18 -6.89 -16.37
C GLY A 326 29.41 -7.83 -17.28
N VAL A 327 29.55 -7.60 -18.58
CA VAL A 327 29.01 -8.43 -19.64
C VAL A 327 30.03 -8.59 -20.75
N ASN A 328 30.21 -9.81 -21.20
CA ASN A 328 30.90 -10.10 -22.44
C ASN A 328 29.93 -9.84 -23.61
N LEU A 329 30.19 -8.78 -24.39
CA LEU A 329 29.30 -8.35 -25.47
C LEU A 329 29.26 -9.33 -26.66
N SER A 330 30.25 -10.22 -26.76
CA SER A 330 30.29 -11.26 -27.80
C SER A 330 29.47 -12.51 -27.44
N THR A 331 29.43 -12.89 -26.16
CA THR A 331 28.78 -14.13 -25.70
C THR A 331 27.49 -13.89 -24.93
N GLY A 332 27.23 -12.64 -24.50
CA GLY A 332 26.15 -12.30 -23.58
C GLY A 332 26.36 -12.80 -22.15
N GLN A 333 27.55 -13.34 -21.83
CA GLN A 333 27.85 -13.84 -20.49
C GLN A 333 28.00 -12.68 -19.50
N ILE A 334 27.30 -12.75 -18.37
CA ILE A 334 27.39 -11.79 -17.28
C ILE A 334 28.46 -12.25 -16.28
N ILE A 335 29.23 -11.30 -15.77
CA ILE A 335 30.37 -11.52 -14.89
C ILE A 335 30.12 -10.73 -13.61
N TYR A 336 30.27 -11.39 -12.46
CA TYR A 336 30.30 -10.72 -11.15
C TYR A 336 31.61 -10.99 -10.46
N THR A 337 32.09 -10.01 -9.70
CA THR A 337 33.27 -10.14 -8.84
C THR A 337 32.96 -9.57 -7.46
N LYS A 338 33.69 -10.07 -6.45
CA LYS A 338 33.76 -9.45 -5.13
C LYS A 338 35.23 -9.33 -4.75
N ASN A 339 35.66 -8.13 -4.37
CA ASN A 339 37.04 -7.81 -3.96
C ASN A 339 38.08 -8.35 -4.97
N GLY A 340 37.82 -8.15 -6.26
CA GLY A 340 38.66 -8.60 -7.37
C GLY A 340 38.57 -10.09 -7.70
N GLN A 341 37.80 -10.90 -6.97
CA GLN A 341 37.62 -12.33 -7.25
C GLN A 341 36.34 -12.58 -8.05
N ARG A 342 36.47 -13.26 -9.20
CA ARG A 342 35.33 -13.65 -10.04
C ARG A 342 34.46 -14.70 -9.36
N LEU A 343 33.14 -14.50 -9.43
CA LEU A 343 32.15 -15.30 -8.74
C LEU A 343 31.37 -16.20 -9.73
N GLY A 344 31.93 -17.37 -10.01
CA GLY A 344 31.35 -18.34 -10.94
C GLY A 344 31.97 -18.29 -12.34
N ASP A 345 31.81 -19.40 -13.07
CA ASP A 345 32.35 -19.59 -14.42
C ASP A 345 31.41 -19.13 -15.52
#